data_AF-A0A484HEU4-F1
#
_entry.id   AF-A0A484HEU4-F1
#
_cell.length_a   1.000
_cell.length_b   1.000
_cell.length_c   1.000
_cell.angle_alpha   90.00
_cell.angle_beta   90.00
_cell.angle_gamma   90.00
#
_symmetry.space_group_name_H-M   'P 1'
#
loop_
_entity.id
_entity.type
_entity.pdbx_description
1 polymer ?
#
loop_
_entity_poly.entity_id
_entity_poly.type
_entity_poly.pdbx_seq_one_letter_code
_entity_poly.pdbx_strand_id
1 'polypeptide(L)' 'MIYLYDNSTQTRWDRGEFKVQVNQPNNTRPIGFCDGSPEDVAEFLSIAEAEGVDDVNIHKKILKTGREIWTLGGQGNPSV' A
#
# COMPACT_ATOMS: atom_id res chain seq x y z
N MET A 1 -2.61 11.22 -4.47
CA MET A 1 -3.21 11.33 -3.13
C MET A 1 -3.56 9.98 -2.57
N ILE A 2 -2.93 9.63 -1.45
CA ILE A 2 -3.26 8.42 -0.69
C ILE A 2 -4.52 8.67 0.12
N TYR A 3 -5.54 7.84 -0.12
CA TYR A 3 -6.76 7.85 0.69
C TYR A 3 -6.57 6.94 1.89
N LEU A 4 -6.65 7.50 3.09
CA LEU A 4 -6.58 6.71 4.33
C LEU A 4 -7.67 5.62 4.34
N TYR A 5 -7.37 4.54 5.06
CA TYR A 5 -8.32 3.45 5.24
C TYR A 5 -9.58 3.93 5.96
N ASP A 6 -10.71 3.82 5.27
CA ASP A 6 -12.06 4.08 5.76
C ASP A 6 -13.04 3.13 5.05
N ASN A 7 -14.24 2.94 5.60
CA ASN A 7 -15.30 2.15 4.96
C ASN A 7 -15.60 2.65 3.53
N SER A 8 -15.55 3.96 3.32
CA SER A 8 -15.81 4.57 2.02
C SER A 8 -14.72 4.21 1.01
N THR A 9 -13.46 4.24 1.42
CA THR A 9 -12.32 3.96 0.53
C THR A 9 -12.16 2.46 0.29
N GLN A 10 -12.47 1.63 1.28
CA GLN A 10 -12.55 0.18 1.12
C GLN A 10 -13.66 -0.23 0.14
N THR A 11 -14.82 0.42 0.20
CA THR A 11 -15.92 0.17 -0.75
C THR A 11 -15.51 0.53 -2.18
N ARG A 12 -14.80 1.65 -2.36
CA ARG A 12 -14.25 2.05 -3.68
C ARG A 12 -13.22 1.05 -4.20
N TRP A 13 -12.36 0.52 -3.33
CA TRP A 13 -11.44 -0.55 -3.68
C TRP A 13 -12.18 -1.83 -4.11
N ASP A 14 -13.20 -2.26 -3.37
CA ASP A 14 -14.01 -3.42 -3.72
C ASP A 14 -14.65 -3.27 -5.12
N ARG A 15 -15.20 -2.08 -5.38
CA ARG A 15 -15.75 -1.67 -6.69
C ARG A 15 -14.70 -1.56 -7.80
N GLY A 16 -13.42 -1.51 -7.46
CA GLY A 16 -12.32 -1.39 -8.43
C GLY A 16 -12.05 0.02 -8.91
N GLU A 17 -12.49 1.03 -8.16
CA GLU A 17 -12.14 2.42 -8.42
C GLU A 17 -10.65 2.66 -8.11
N PHE A 18 -10.11 2.00 -7.08
CA PHE A 18 -8.70 2.08 -6.74
C PHE A 18 -7.88 0.97 -7.38
N LYS A 19 -6.69 1.33 -7.87
CA LYS A 19 -5.75 0.40 -8.48
C LYS A 19 -4.78 -0.19 -7.47
N VAL A 20 -4.43 0.54 -6.43
CA VAL A 20 -3.43 0.14 -5.44
C VAL A 20 -4.00 0.10 -4.02
N GLN A 21 -3.73 -0.99 -3.30
CA GLN A 21 -3.99 -1.11 -1.87
C GLN A 21 -2.69 -1.02 -1.09
N VAL A 22 -2.71 -0.24 -0.03
CA VAL A 22 -1.56 0.04 0.79
C VAL A 22 -1.66 -0.70 2.14
N ASN A 23 -0.71 -1.59 2.42
CA ASN A 23 -0.69 -2.45 3.61
C ASN A 23 0.53 -2.20 4.49
N GLN A 24 0.41 -2.59 5.75
CA GLN A 24 1.52 -2.70 6.69
C GLN A 24 1.78 -4.18 7.03
N PRO A 25 3.03 -4.62 7.21
CA PRO A 25 3.42 -6.01 7.43
C PRO A 25 2.95 -6.54 8.77
N ASN A 26 2.83 -5.66 9.77
CA ASN A 26 2.35 -6.01 11.12
C ASN A 26 0.85 -5.76 11.32
N ASN A 27 0.13 -5.35 10.26
CA ASN A 27 -1.28 -5.01 10.35
C ASN A 27 -2.09 -5.80 9.33
N THR A 28 -3.17 -6.43 9.79
CA THR A 28 -4.11 -7.15 8.91
C THR A 28 -4.97 -6.17 8.09
N ARG A 29 -5.01 -4.89 8.49
CA ARG A 29 -5.78 -3.85 7.82
C ARG A 29 -4.88 -3.02 6.89
N PRO A 30 -5.36 -2.65 5.70
CA PRO A 30 -4.69 -1.65 4.89
C PRO A 30 -4.63 -0.33 5.64
N ILE A 31 -3.56 0.43 5.41
CA ILE A 31 -3.45 1.81 5.91
C ILE A 31 -4.14 2.79 4.97
N GLY A 32 -4.32 2.41 3.71
CA GLY A 32 -4.95 3.26 2.71
C GLY A 32 -5.03 2.62 1.33
N PHE A 33 -5.51 3.41 0.38
CA PHE A 33 -5.68 3.04 -1.02
C PHE A 33 -5.27 4.22 -1.90
N CYS A 34 -4.80 3.92 -3.11
CA CYS A 34 -4.47 4.94 -4.09
C CYS A 34 -4.70 4.44 -5.52
N ASP A 35 -4.67 5.36 -6.48
CA ASP A 35 -4.90 5.06 -7.90
C ASP A 35 -3.62 4.55 -8.61
N GLY A 36 -2.49 4.51 -7.89
CA GLY A 36 -1.20 4.09 -8.42
C GLY A 36 -0.54 5.16 -9.29
N SER A 37 -0.89 6.42 -9.09
CA SER A 37 -0.22 7.53 -9.75
C SER A 37 1.19 7.69 -9.17
N PRO A 38 2.15 8.23 -9.94
CA PRO A 38 3.51 8.45 -9.44
C PRO A 38 3.54 9.39 -8.21
N GLU A 39 2.60 10.32 -8.11
CA GLU A 39 2.42 11.20 -6.95
C GLU A 39 2.03 10.42 -5.68
N ASP A 40 1.20 9.37 -5.83
CA ASP A 40 0.84 8.48 -4.72
C ASP A 40 2.04 7.71 -4.19
N VAL A 41 2.92 7.26 -5.09
CA VAL A 41 4.15 6.56 -4.71
C VAL A 41 5.03 7.47 -3.85
N ALA A 42 5.18 8.72 -4.25
CA ALA A 42 6.02 9.70 -3.55
C ALA A 42 5.47 10.04 -2.16
N GLU A 43 4.17 10.27 -2.03
CA GLU A 43 3.54 10.44 -0.71
C GLU A 43 3.70 9.18 0.15
N PHE A 44 3.61 8.01 -0.46
CA PHE A 44 3.65 6.75 0.26
C PHE A 44 5.04 6.46 0.82
N LEU A 45 6.08 6.74 0.01
CA LEU A 45 7.47 6.75 0.45
C LEU A 45 7.70 7.75 1.58
N SER A 46 7.14 8.96 1.46
CA SER A 46 7.26 10.00 2.49
C SER A 46 6.64 9.57 3.82
N ILE A 47 5.48 8.89 3.78
CA ILE A 47 4.83 8.33 4.98
C ILE A 47 5.69 7.19 5.55
N ALA A 48 6.25 6.32 4.70
CA ALA A 48 7.12 5.23 5.14
C ALA A 48 8.38 5.75 5.86
N GLU A 49 8.99 6.80 5.33
CA GLU A 49 10.14 7.48 5.94
C GLU A 49 9.75 8.15 7.27
N ALA A 50 8.58 8.79 7.34
CA ALA A 50 8.09 9.46 8.53
C ALA A 50 7.69 8.50 9.67
N GLU A 51 7.18 7.31 9.34
CA GLU A 51 6.80 6.27 10.30
C GLU A 51 8.02 5.57 10.94
N GLY A 52 9.25 5.99 10.60
CA GLY A 52 10.47 5.46 11.20
C GLY A 52 10.73 4.00 10.81
N VAL A 53 10.24 3.57 9.65
CA VAL A 53 10.60 2.26 9.09
C VAL A 53 12.07 2.35 8.70
N ASP A 54 12.97 1.84 9.54
CA ASP A 54 14.43 1.88 9.34
C ASP A 54 14.87 1.38 7.95
N ASP A 55 14.05 0.53 7.34
CA ASP A 55 14.22 0.01 6.00
C ASP A 55 12.94 0.22 5.18
N VAL A 56 12.87 1.38 4.49
CA VAL A 56 11.75 1.76 3.60
C VAL A 56 11.73 0.86 2.36
N ASN A 57 11.31 -0.38 2.55
CA ASN A 57 11.16 -1.37 1.49
C ASN A 57 9.69 -1.55 1.15
N ILE A 58 9.27 -1.03 -0.01
CA ILE A 58 7.91 -1.20 -0.51
C ILE A 58 7.84 -2.50 -1.31
N HIS A 59 7.16 -3.50 -0.78
CA HIS A 59 6.87 -4.71 -1.55
C HIS A 59 5.66 -4.46 -2.45
N LYS A 60 5.89 -4.30 -3.76
CA LYS A 60 4.83 -4.15 -4.76
C LYS A 60 4.43 -5.50 -5.33
N LYS A 61 3.21 -5.95 -5.03
CA LYS A 61 2.63 -7.17 -5.57
C LYS A 61 1.53 -6.84 -6.57
N ILE A 62 1.76 -7.18 -7.83
CA ILE A 62 0.77 -7.00 -8.90
C ILE A 62 -0.17 -8.22 -8.92
N LEU A 63 -1.48 -7.96 -8.87
CA LEU A 63 -2.53 -8.96 -8.91
C LEU A 63 -2.94 -9.26 -10.36
N LYS A 64 -3.53 -10.45 -10.57
CA LYS A 64 -4.06 -10.88 -11.88
C LYS A 64 -5.17 -9.96 -12.44
N THR A 65 -5.80 -9.16 -11.58
CA THR A 65 -6.82 -8.17 -11.94
C THR A 65 -6.24 -6.85 -12.43
N GLY A 66 -4.90 -6.70 -12.48
CA GLY A 66 -4.23 -5.44 -12.84
C GLY A 66 -4.13 -4.43 -11.69
N ARG A 67 -4.62 -4.81 -10.50
CA ARG A 67 -4.46 -4.05 -9.25
C ARG A 67 -3.14 -4.38 -8.58
N GLU A 68 -2.67 -3.52 -7.70
CA GLU A 68 -1.41 -3.68 -6.99
C GLU A 68 -1.63 -3.64 -5.49
N ILE A 69 -0.81 -4.36 -4.74
CA ILE A 69 -0.75 -4.30 -3.30
C ILE A 69 0.65 -3.84 -2.94
N TRP A 70 0.75 -2.72 -2.26
CA TRP A 70 2.01 -2.18 -1.77
C TRP A 70 2.09 -2.37 -0.27
N THR A 71 3.09 -3.09 0.21
CA THR A 71 3.28 -3.35 1.65
C THR A 71 4.50 -2.57 2.16
N LEU A 72 4.33 -1.78 3.22
CA LEU A 72 5.38 -0.98 3.86
C LEU A 72 6.31 -1.82 4.74
N GLY A 73 7.53 -2.05 4.32
CA GLY A 73 8.51 -2.75 5.14
C GLY A 73 8.51 -4.24 4.81
N GLY A 74 9.68 -4.69 4.39
CA GLY A 74 10.01 -6.09 4.32
C GLY A 74 10.92 -6.43 5.49
N GLN A 75 10.39 -7.09 6.51
CA GLN A 75 11.05 -8.33 6.86
C GLN A 75 10.74 -9.24 5.68
N GLY A 76 11.57 -9.16 4.65
CA GLY A 76 11.56 -10.17 3.59
C GLY A 76 11.63 -11.48 4.35
N ASN A 77 10.59 -12.30 4.29
CA ASN A 77 10.80 -13.69 4.64
C ASN A 77 11.82 -14.18 3.62
N PRO A 78 13.06 -14.54 4.03
CA PRO A 78 13.87 -15.36 3.15
C PRO A 78 13.09 -16.65 3.02
N SER A 79 12.38 -16.83 1.90
CA SER A 79 11.86 -18.14 1.57
C SER A 79 13.07 -19.06 1.44
N VAL A 80 13.21 -19.88 2.48
CA VAL A 80 13.98 -21.11 2.68
C VAL A 80 14.70 -21.71 1.48
#